data_AF-A0AA35IDY9-F1
#
_entry.id   AF-A0AA35IDY9-F1
#
_cell.length_a   1.000
_cell.length_b   1.000
_cell.length_c   1.000
_cell.angle_alpha   90.00
_cell.angle_beta   90.00
_cell.angle_gamma   90.00
#
_symmetry.space_group_name_H-M   'P 1'
#
loop_
_entity.id
_entity.type
_entity.pdbx_description
1 polymer ?
#
loop_
_entity_poly.entity_id
_entity_poly.type
_entity_poly.pdbx_seq_one_letter_code
_entity_poly.pdbx_strand_id
1 'polypeptide(L)'
;MSQQIFFAHANGFPSATYGKLFAALAPDYQVQHLAQHGHDPRFPVDDNWQSLVDELLHHLAQQDQPIWGVGHSLGGCCTCMLPCAAPSITAVW
;
A
#
# COMPACT_ATOMS: atom_id res chain seq x y z
N MET A 1 -21.48 -0.43 -4.27
CA MET A 1 -20.21 -1.15 -4.49
C MET A 1 -19.23 -0.64 -3.44
N SER A 2 -18.55 -1.52 -2.71
CA SER A 2 -17.57 -1.09 -1.70
C SER A 2 -16.28 -0.69 -2.40
N GLN A 3 -15.76 0.49 -2.08
CA GLN A 3 -14.50 1.00 -2.65
C GLN A 3 -13.34 0.17 -2.08
N GLN A 4 -12.42 -0.27 -2.94
CA GLN A 4 -11.23 -0.98 -2.46
C GLN A 4 -10.16 0.02 -2.03
N ILE A 5 -9.46 -0.30 -0.95
CA ILE A 5 -8.26 0.41 -0.50
C ILE A 5 -7.09 -0.58 -0.38
N PHE A 6 -5.90 -0.13 -0.74
CA PHE A 6 -4.65 -0.84 -0.52
C PHE A 6 -3.84 -0.10 0.52
N PHE A 7 -3.57 -0.75 1.65
CA PHE A 7 -2.88 -0.15 2.78
C PHE A 7 -1.40 -0.54 2.84
N ALA A 8 -0.52 0.46 2.89
CA ALA A 8 0.91 0.31 3.13
C ALA A 8 1.28 0.82 4.54
N HIS A 9 1.94 -0.04 5.32
CA HIS A 9 2.17 0.20 6.75
C HIS A 9 3.42 1.05 7.04
N ALA A 10 3.60 1.46 8.30
CA ALA A 10 4.83 2.15 8.72
C ALA A 10 6.00 1.19 8.94
N ASN A 11 7.23 1.70 8.81
CA ASN A 11 8.43 0.92 9.09
C ASN A 11 8.40 0.35 10.53
N GLY A 12 8.66 -0.95 10.67
CA GLY A 12 8.62 -1.64 11.97
C GLY A 12 7.22 -1.95 12.52
N PHE A 13 6.14 -1.57 11.83
CA PHE A 13 4.76 -1.84 12.22
C PHE A 13 4.05 -2.64 11.12
N PRO A 14 4.11 -3.98 11.10
CA PRO A 14 3.46 -4.77 10.04
C PRO A 14 1.95 -4.54 10.03
N SER A 15 1.31 -4.78 8.88
CA SER A 15 -0.12 -4.51 8.68
C SER A 15 -1.04 -5.16 9.71
N ALA A 16 -0.63 -6.28 10.32
CA ALA A 16 -1.34 -6.92 11.42
C ALA A 16 -1.60 -5.97 12.62
N THR A 17 -0.74 -4.97 12.83
CA THR A 17 -0.91 -3.94 13.89
C THR A 17 -2.14 -3.07 13.66
N TYR A 18 -2.60 -2.94 12.41
CA TYR A 18 -3.69 -2.09 12.00
C TYR A 18 -5.05 -2.81 11.98
N GLY A 19 -5.15 -4.03 12.53
CA GLY A 19 -6.38 -4.82 12.47
C GLY A 19 -7.64 -4.10 13.01
N LYS A 20 -7.50 -3.27 14.05
CA LYS A 20 -8.61 -2.44 14.56
C LYS A 20 -9.07 -1.39 13.54
N LEU A 21 -8.13 -0.77 12.82
CA LEU A 21 -8.42 0.19 11.76
C LEU A 21 -9.14 -0.52 10.59
N PHE A 22 -8.64 -1.68 10.16
CA PHE A 22 -9.25 -2.43 9.07
C PHE A 22 -10.67 -2.89 9.42
N ALA A 23 -10.90 -3.35 10.66
CA ALA A 23 -12.23 -3.70 11.13
C ALA A 23 -13.20 -2.51 11.14
N ALA A 24 -12.71 -1.30 11.47
CA ALA A 24 -13.52 -0.08 11.42
C ALA A 24 -13.86 0.36 9.99
N LEU A 25 -13.00 0.06 9.02
CA LEU A 25 -13.19 0.41 7.60
C LEU A 25 -14.02 -0.63 6.82
N ALA A 26 -14.04 -1.89 7.27
CA ALA A 26 -14.71 -3.01 6.62
C ALA A 26 -16.20 -2.82 6.25
N PRO A 27 -17.03 -2.01 6.97
CA PRO A 27 -18.41 -1.76 6.56
C PRO A 27 -18.52 -1.05 5.21
N ASP A 28 -17.57 -0.17 4.91
CA ASP A 28 -17.62 0.73 3.75
C ASP A 28 -16.57 0.37 2.68
N TYR A 29 -15.44 -0.21 3.11
CA TYR A 29 -14.27 -0.48 2.27
C TYR A 29 -13.81 -1.93 2.32
N GLN A 30 -13.35 -2.44 1.20
CA GLN A 30 -12.58 -3.68 1.15
C GLN A 30 -11.09 -3.34 1.28
N VAL A 31 -10.51 -3.69 2.42
CA VAL A 31 -9.11 -3.38 2.73
C VAL A 31 -8.21 -4.53 2.30
N GLN A 32 -7.39 -4.26 1.29
CA GLN A 32 -6.19 -5.04 1.01
C GLN A 32 -4.98 -4.36 1.64
N HIS A 33 -3.94 -5.14 1.96
CA HIS A 33 -2.76 -4.58 2.60
C HIS A 33 -1.51 -5.40 2.30
N LEU A 34 -0.37 -4.72 2.23
CA LEU A 34 0.93 -5.39 2.21
C LEU A 34 1.26 -5.89 3.61
N ALA A 35 1.45 -7.20 3.82
CA ALA A 35 1.67 -7.75 5.16
C ALA A 35 2.98 -7.22 5.80
N GLN A 36 4.05 -7.25 5.02
CA GLN A 36 5.38 -6.75 5.37
C GLN A 36 6.03 -6.16 4.11
N HIS A 37 6.61 -4.97 4.24
CA HIS A 37 7.27 -4.24 3.16
C HIS A 37 8.80 -4.42 3.22
N GLY A 38 9.46 -4.67 2.09
CA GLY A 38 10.91 -4.84 2.01
C GLY A 38 11.42 -6.20 2.46
N HIS A 39 10.54 -7.21 2.50
CA HIS A 39 10.88 -8.59 2.86
C HIS A 39 10.93 -9.54 1.65
N ASP A 40 10.48 -9.09 0.48
CA ASP A 40 10.62 -9.83 -0.76
C ASP A 40 12.03 -9.60 -1.36
N PRO A 41 12.86 -10.64 -1.56
CA PRO A 41 14.20 -10.49 -2.14
C PRO A 41 14.24 -9.86 -3.53
N ARG A 42 13.11 -9.83 -4.26
CA ARG A 42 12.99 -9.16 -5.56
C ARG A 42 13.05 -7.63 -5.43
N PHE A 43 12.75 -7.08 -4.25
CA PHE A 43 12.67 -5.66 -3.96
C PHE A 43 13.53 -5.32 -2.72
N PRO A 44 14.87 -5.39 -2.85
CA PRO A 44 15.77 -5.12 -1.74
C PRO A 44 15.64 -3.67 -1.26
N VAL A 45 15.71 -3.42 0.05
CA VAL A 45 15.71 -2.06 0.59
C VAL A 45 16.95 -1.31 0.06
N ASP A 46 16.73 -0.18 -0.62
CA ASP A 46 17.76 0.66 -1.21
C ASP A 46 17.76 2.08 -0.65
N ASP A 47 18.78 2.85 -1.04
CA ASP A 47 18.85 4.27 -0.75
C ASP A 47 17.70 4.99 -1.47
N ASN A 48 16.83 5.64 -0.69
CA ASN A 48 15.62 6.34 -1.12
C ASN A 48 14.38 5.47 -1.43
N TRP A 49 14.39 4.18 -1.08
CA TRP A 49 13.21 3.31 -1.08
C TRP A 49 12.56 3.11 -2.46
N GLN A 50 13.30 3.25 -3.56
CA GLN A 50 12.76 3.08 -4.90
C GLN A 50 12.30 1.64 -5.14
N SER A 51 13.09 0.67 -4.71
CA SER A 51 12.71 -0.75 -4.77
C SER A 51 11.44 -1.04 -3.96
N LEU A 52 11.19 -0.31 -2.87
CA LEU A 52 9.96 -0.44 -2.07
C LEU A 52 8.75 0.16 -2.78
N VAL A 53 8.94 1.24 -3.55
CA VAL A 53 7.90 1.77 -4.46
C VAL A 53 7.58 0.74 -5.55
N ASP A 54 8.58 0.07 -6.10
CA ASP A 54 8.40 -0.96 -7.11
C ASP A 54 7.70 -2.21 -6.55
N GLU A 55 7.98 -2.60 -5.30
CA GLU A 55 7.23 -3.64 -4.58
C GLU A 55 5.75 -3.26 -4.44
N LEU A 56 5.48 -2.02 -4.03
CA LEU A 56 4.12 -1.52 -3.88
C LEU A 56 3.39 -1.50 -5.23
N LEU A 57 4.04 -1.03 -6.29
CA LEU A 57 3.52 -1.08 -7.65
C LEU A 57 3.23 -2.51 -8.11
N HIS A 58 4.12 -3.45 -7.79
CA HIS A 58 3.93 -4.86 -8.14
C HIS A 58 2.65 -5.44 -7.52
N HIS A 59 2.37 -5.14 -6.25
CA HIS A 59 1.14 -5.58 -5.58
C HIS A 59 -0.11 -4.86 -6.08
N LEU A 60 0.00 -3.58 -6.43
CA LEU A 60 -1.11 -2.79 -6.97
C LEU A 60 -1.46 -3.20 -8.41
N ALA A 61 -0.47 -3.60 -9.22
CA ALA A 61 -0.68 -4.07 -10.58
C ALA A 61 -1.42 -5.43 -10.66
N GLN A 62 -1.47 -6.17 -9.54
CA GLN A 62 -2.23 -7.42 -9.43
C GLN A 62 -3.72 -7.21 -9.15
N GLN A 63 -4.15 -5.96 -8.97
CA GLN A 63 -5.55 -5.64 -8.69
C GLN A 63 -6.36 -5.52 -9.98
N ASP A 64 -7.52 -6.19 -10.01
CA ASP A 64 -8.38 -6.23 -11.20
C ASP A 64 -9.08 -4.89 -11.49
N GLN A 65 -9.10 -3.97 -10.52
CA GLN A 65 -9.83 -2.70 -10.60
C GLN A 65 -9.02 -1.55 -9.97
N PRO A 66 -9.34 -0.29 -10.33
CA PRO A 66 -8.78 0.87 -9.66
C PRO A 66 -9.00 0.83 -8.14
N ILE A 67 -7.93 1.00 -7.37
CA ILE A 67 -7.87 0.88 -5.91
C ILE A 67 -7.30 2.15 -5.31
N TRP A 68 -7.74 2.54 -4.10
CA TRP A 68 -7.18 3.71 -3.44
C TRP A 68 -5.94 3.32 -2.64
N GLY A 69 -4.81 3.99 -2.88
CA GLY A 69 -3.59 3.79 -2.11
C GLY A 69 -3.65 4.60 -0.83
N VAL A 70 -3.50 3.95 0.31
CA VAL A 70 -3.43 4.58 1.64
C VAL A 70 -2.15 4.13 2.31
N GLY A 71 -1.38 5.06 2.86
CA GLY A 71 -0.10 4.73 3.48
C GLY A 71 0.15 5.47 4.79
N HIS A 72 0.78 4.80 5.75
CA HIS A 72 1.21 5.41 7.01
C HIS A 72 2.74 5.50 7.09
N SER A 73 3.28 6.68 7.42
CA SER A 73 4.73 6.94 7.53
C SER A 73 5.49 6.45 6.29
N LEU A 74 6.38 5.45 6.40
CA LEU A 74 7.08 4.84 5.26
C LEU A 74 6.11 4.44 4.13
N GLY A 75 5.04 3.72 4.44
CA GLY A 75 4.03 3.34 3.46
C GLY A 75 3.37 4.54 2.79
N GLY A 76 3.20 5.65 3.53
CA GLY A 76 2.73 6.93 3.00
C GLY A 76 3.73 7.53 2.02
N CYS A 77 5.00 7.61 2.40
CA CYS A 77 6.08 8.08 1.52
C CYS A 77 6.17 7.24 0.23
N CYS A 78 6.15 5.91 0.33
CA CYS A 78 6.15 5.04 -0.85
C CYS A 78 4.92 5.25 -1.72
N THR A 79 3.74 5.45 -1.11
CA THR A 79 2.50 5.77 -1.84
C THR A 79 2.61 7.13 -2.55
N CYS A 80 3.32 8.12 -1.99
CA CYS A 80 3.52 9.45 -2.61
C CYS A 80 4.35 9.34 -3.88
N MET A 81 5.33 8.45 -3.84
CA MET A 81 6.35 8.30 -4.88
C MET A 81 5.85 7.45 -6.06
N LEU A 82 4.61 6.95 -6.02
CA LEU A 82 4.01 6.22 -7.12
C LEU A 82 3.94 7.13 -8.38
N PRO A 83 4.26 6.61 -9.57
CA PRO A 83 4.17 7.38 -10.81
C PRO A 83 2.76 7.91 -11.06
N CYS A 84 2.62 9.16 -11.49
CA CYS A 84 1.33 9.77 -11.87
C CYS A 84 0.59 8.98 -12.96
N ALA A 85 1.31 8.19 -13.77
CA ALA A 85 0.79 7.34 -14.83
C ALA A 85 0.41 5.94 -14.35
N ALA A 86 0.20 5.72 -13.05
CA ALA A 86 -0.49 4.54 -12.52
C ALA A 86 -1.99 4.89 -12.34
N PRO A 87 -2.80 4.97 -13.43
CA PRO A 87 -4.14 5.55 -13.44
C PRO A 87 -5.17 4.75 -12.62
N SER A 88 -4.79 3.59 -12.11
CA SER A 88 -5.61 2.76 -11.23
C SER A 88 -5.48 3.15 -9.75
N ILE A 89 -4.61 4.08 -9.35
CA ILE A 89 -4.35 4.39 -7.94
C ILE A 89 -4.63 5.86 -7.63
N THR A 90 -5.60 6.11 -6.76
CA THR A 90 -5.76 7.42 -6.11
C THR A 90 -5.07 7.35 -4.75
N ALA A 91 -3.98 8.09 -4.59
CA ALA A 91 -3.34 8.27 -3.29
C ALA A 91 -4.22 9.17 -2.42
N VAL A 92 -4.66 8.65 -1.27
CA VAL A 92 -5.43 9.40 -0.28
C VAL A 92 -4.54 9.64 0.94
N TRP A 93 -4.33 10.93 1.25
CA TRP A 93 -3.51 11.43 2.35
C TRP A 93 -4.34 11.66 3.61
#